data_AF-A0A1F5LQA4-F1
#
_entry.id   AF-A0A1F5LQA4-F1
#
_cell.length_a   1.000
_cell.length_b   1.000
_cell.length_c   1.000
_cell.angle_alpha   90.00
_cell.angle_beta   90.00
_cell.angle_gamma   90.00
#
_symmetry.space_group_name_H-M   'P 1'
#
loop_
_entity.id
_entity.type
_entity.pdbx_description
1 polymer ?
#
loop_
_entity_poly.entity_id
_entity_poly.type
_entity_poly.pdbx_seq_one_letter_code
_entity_poly.pdbx_strand_id
1 'polypeptide(L)'
;MHHWTCEWESCEKPAAQRTGDCLLCDKHLCRTHRQEQWHKCPKPEEDWESYSAQYATTEARHIDELRRRIDSSELCARASMLRNGIPCTVDLSQKGLSTMMGNQNCHAELVFEMDFIAAPGVRDWILRSEAAAMTYLQRYTRIPSPKIYDWACESDPENPLGVGYILMEKLDGKSIDWQAATLQQKDKVMQQLVDIFLEIERHPFKAIGSPILVGDTIDIQGLTYQSTFRAGKGRLGPFSSVLEWLQDILEAYLAMIASGEIDPCYPVETYLVHRFRQDIIGSLLADVSPGDQFFLKHPDDKGDHILVDDSFNVVGIIDWEWTQTVSKAEAAIFRERGRDDLADYVVKGRKIQRFFFALGVESSFLDMETLLPLFARL
;
A
#
# COMPACT_ATOMS: atom_id res chain seq x y z
N MET A 1 1.97 -16.12 -10.56
CA MET A 1 3.34 -16.20 -10.04
C MET A 1 4.29 -15.57 -11.06
N HIS A 2 4.41 -14.25 -11.14
CA HIS A 2 5.40 -13.62 -12.01
C HIS A 2 6.09 -12.48 -11.25
N HIS A 3 7.24 -12.82 -10.65
CA HIS A 3 8.33 -11.85 -10.54
C HIS A 3 8.81 -11.64 -11.96
N TRP A 4 8.78 -10.41 -12.43
CA TRP A 4 9.20 -10.11 -13.79
C TRP A 4 10.68 -10.45 -13.94
N THR A 5 10.98 -11.33 -14.90
CA THR A 5 12.34 -11.42 -15.42
C THR A 5 12.62 -10.15 -16.19
N CYS A 6 13.88 -9.72 -16.21
CA CYS A 6 14.28 -8.58 -17.02
C CYS A 6 13.86 -8.81 -18.47
N GLU A 7 13.09 -7.89 -19.04
CA GLU A 7 12.58 -7.98 -20.44
C GLU A 7 13.61 -7.53 -21.48
N TRP A 8 14.90 -7.73 -21.16
CA TRP A 8 15.98 -7.53 -22.11
C TRP A 8 16.37 -8.88 -22.70
N GLU A 9 16.65 -8.91 -24.00
CA GLU A 9 16.97 -10.13 -24.73
C GLU A 9 18.06 -10.95 -24.01
N SER A 10 17.79 -12.22 -23.75
CA SER A 10 18.69 -13.17 -23.10
C SER A 10 19.10 -12.80 -21.65
N CYS A 11 18.35 -11.93 -20.96
CA CYS A 11 18.61 -11.62 -19.55
C CYS A 11 17.81 -12.52 -18.61
N GLU A 12 18.51 -13.33 -17.81
CA GLU A 12 17.89 -14.19 -16.79
C GLU A 12 17.81 -13.53 -15.41
N LYS A 13 18.27 -12.28 -15.28
CA LYS A 13 18.22 -11.56 -14.00
C LYS A 13 16.78 -11.15 -13.67
N PRO A 14 16.42 -11.08 -12.38
CA PRO A 14 15.15 -10.50 -11.98
C PRO A 14 15.10 -9.01 -12.36
N ALA A 15 13.92 -8.53 -12.73
CA ALA A 15 13.66 -7.09 -12.80
C ALA A 15 13.73 -6.48 -11.38
N ALA A 16 14.19 -5.23 -11.31
CA ALA A 16 14.19 -4.52 -10.03
C ALA A 16 12.75 -4.13 -9.67
N GLN A 17 12.30 -4.50 -8.48
CA GLN A 17 10.96 -4.16 -8.00
C GLN A 17 10.82 -2.63 -7.90
N ARG A 18 9.70 -2.09 -8.39
CA ARG A 18 9.30 -0.66 -8.40
C ARG A 18 10.15 0.26 -9.25
N THR A 19 11.46 0.11 -9.18
CA THR A 19 12.44 0.97 -9.87
C THR A 19 12.87 0.42 -11.22
N GLY A 20 12.53 -0.84 -11.50
CA GLY A 20 12.72 -1.49 -12.80
C GLY A 20 11.52 -1.35 -13.74
N ASP A 21 10.37 -0.92 -13.22
CA ASP A 21 9.14 -0.75 -14.00
C ASP A 21 9.20 0.60 -14.73
N CYS A 22 9.25 0.59 -16.06
CA CYS A 22 9.23 1.82 -16.84
C CYS A 22 7.80 2.22 -17.19
N LEU A 23 7.32 3.32 -16.61
CA LEU A 23 5.99 3.89 -16.86
C LEU A 23 5.78 4.43 -18.29
N LEU A 24 6.83 4.44 -19.13
CA LEU A 24 6.77 4.94 -20.51
C LEU A 24 6.76 3.84 -21.57
N CYS A 25 7.28 2.65 -21.25
CA CYS A 25 7.38 1.56 -22.22
C CYS A 25 6.93 0.19 -21.67
N ASP A 26 6.37 0.16 -20.46
CA ASP A 26 5.91 -1.01 -19.72
C ASP A 26 6.96 -2.09 -19.44
N LYS A 27 8.23 -1.83 -19.79
CA LYS A 27 9.28 -2.83 -19.58
C LYS A 27 9.64 -2.95 -18.11
N HIS A 28 9.85 -4.19 -17.69
CA HIS A 28 10.40 -4.58 -16.40
C HIS A 28 11.90 -4.87 -16.54
N LEU A 29 12.75 -4.01 -16.00
CA LEU A 29 14.19 -4.04 -16.23
C LEU A 29 15.00 -4.34 -14.95
N CYS A 30 16.07 -5.11 -15.09
CA CYS A 30 17.02 -5.30 -13.99
C CYS A 30 17.90 -4.07 -13.78
N ARG A 31 18.67 -4.07 -12.68
CA ARG A 31 19.66 -3.04 -12.34
C ARG A 31 20.59 -2.65 -13.50
N THR A 32 20.98 -3.60 -14.35
CA THR A 32 21.87 -3.32 -15.49
C THR A 32 21.11 -2.67 -16.63
N HIS A 33 20.00 -3.27 -17.07
CA HIS A 33 19.30 -2.83 -18.27
C HIS A 33 18.45 -1.57 -18.09
N ARG A 34 18.21 -1.12 -16.85
CA ARG A 34 17.62 0.21 -16.59
C ARG A 34 18.58 1.38 -16.81
N GLN A 35 19.89 1.12 -16.92
CA GLN A 35 20.89 2.17 -17.10
C GLN A 35 20.75 2.80 -18.48
N GLU A 36 21.11 4.08 -18.60
CA GLU A 36 20.96 4.88 -19.82
C GLU A 36 21.61 4.25 -21.06
N GLN A 37 22.68 3.47 -20.88
CA GLN A 37 23.34 2.75 -21.96
C GLN A 37 22.43 1.70 -22.63
N TRP A 38 21.44 1.15 -21.91
CA TRP A 38 20.50 0.11 -22.37
C TRP A 38 19.07 0.61 -22.52
N HIS A 39 18.64 1.56 -21.69
CA HIS A 39 17.27 2.06 -21.66
C HIS A 39 17.25 3.57 -21.94
N LYS A 40 16.50 3.97 -22.97
CA LYS A 40 16.52 5.30 -23.56
C LYS A 40 15.24 6.12 -23.35
N CYS A 41 14.28 5.61 -22.58
CA CYS A 41 13.12 6.43 -22.25
C CYS A 41 13.59 7.67 -21.44
N PRO A 42 12.98 8.83 -21.69
CA PRO A 42 13.33 10.08 -21.01
C PRO A 42 13.13 9.93 -19.50
N LYS A 43 13.89 10.69 -18.73
CA LYS A 43 13.73 10.80 -17.28
C LYS A 43 13.11 12.15 -16.92
N PRO A 44 12.24 12.22 -15.90
CA PRO A 44 11.56 13.46 -15.55
C PRO A 44 12.52 14.57 -15.10
N GLU A 45 13.69 14.21 -14.55
CA GLU A 45 14.72 15.16 -14.12
C GLU A 45 15.54 15.75 -15.28
N GLU A 46 15.57 15.06 -16.43
CA GLU A 46 16.39 15.42 -17.59
C GLU A 46 15.56 16.13 -18.68
N ASP A 47 14.37 15.62 -18.95
CA ASP A 47 13.47 16.13 -19.98
C ASP A 47 12.00 15.91 -19.58
N TRP A 48 11.47 16.85 -18.79
CA TRP A 48 10.09 16.80 -18.30
C TRP A 48 9.06 16.85 -19.44
N GLU A 49 9.31 17.63 -20.50
CA GLU A 49 8.37 17.76 -21.60
C GLU A 49 8.22 16.45 -22.36
N SER A 50 9.34 15.82 -22.75
CA SER A 50 9.29 14.52 -23.40
C SER A 50 8.78 13.41 -22.47
N TYR A 51 9.15 13.44 -21.19
CA TYR A 51 8.67 12.48 -20.20
C TYR A 51 7.15 12.54 -20.05
N SER A 52 6.61 13.73 -19.77
CA SER A 52 5.18 13.93 -19.53
C SER A 52 4.33 13.59 -20.77
N ALA A 53 4.81 13.90 -21.98
CA ALA A 53 4.12 13.55 -23.21
C ALA A 53 4.06 12.02 -23.46
N GLN A 54 5.17 11.31 -23.25
CA GLN A 54 5.21 9.85 -23.38
C GLN A 54 4.41 9.15 -22.28
N TYR A 55 4.46 9.68 -21.06
CA TYR A 55 3.68 9.18 -19.93
C TYR A 55 2.19 9.28 -20.23
N ALA A 56 1.70 10.45 -20.64
CA ALA A 56 0.30 10.65 -21.00
C ALA A 56 -0.14 9.74 -22.16
N THR A 57 0.74 9.46 -23.12
CA THR A 57 0.46 8.51 -24.22
C THR A 57 0.32 7.07 -23.71
N THR A 58 1.17 6.67 -22.77
CA THR A 58 1.15 5.32 -22.18
C THR A 58 -0.08 5.12 -21.30
N GLU A 59 -0.35 6.09 -20.43
CA GLU A 59 -1.55 6.15 -19.60
C GLU A 59 -2.84 6.08 -20.45
N ALA A 60 -2.92 6.87 -21.53
CA ALA A 60 -4.04 6.83 -22.47
C ALA A 60 -4.25 5.44 -23.08
N ARG A 61 -3.15 4.76 -23.47
CA ARG A 61 -3.22 3.40 -24.00
C ARG A 61 -3.71 2.40 -22.95
N HIS A 62 -3.21 2.47 -21.72
CA HIS A 62 -3.65 1.59 -20.62
C HIS A 62 -5.14 1.77 -20.31
N ILE A 63 -5.61 3.02 -20.25
CA ILE A 63 -7.04 3.31 -20.08
C ILE A 63 -7.85 2.70 -21.23
N ASP A 64 -7.42 2.86 -22.48
CA ASP A 64 -8.14 2.30 -23.62
C ASP A 64 -8.14 0.76 -23.65
N GLU A 65 -7.05 0.12 -23.22
CA GLU A 65 -6.98 -1.34 -23.04
C GLU A 65 -7.95 -1.80 -21.94
N LEU A 66 -7.96 -1.12 -20.79
CA LEU A 66 -8.88 -1.39 -19.69
C LEU A 66 -10.34 -1.25 -20.14
N ARG A 67 -10.67 -0.16 -20.84
CA ARG A 67 -12.01 0.11 -21.37
C ARG A 67 -12.52 -0.98 -22.31
N ARG A 68 -11.63 -1.60 -23.09
CA ARG A 68 -11.99 -2.72 -23.98
C ARG A 68 -12.24 -4.01 -23.21
N ARG A 69 -11.68 -4.16 -22.02
CA ARG A 69 -11.82 -5.36 -21.18
C ARG A 69 -13.07 -5.32 -20.32
N ILE A 70 -13.51 -4.14 -19.89
CA ILE A 70 -14.69 -3.99 -19.03
C ILE A 70 -15.95 -3.95 -19.90
N ASP A 71 -16.83 -4.94 -19.75
CA ASP A 71 -18.19 -4.87 -20.27
C ASP A 71 -19.05 -4.00 -19.34
N SER A 72 -19.39 -2.79 -19.79
CA SER A 72 -20.21 -1.85 -19.03
C SER A 72 -21.63 -2.37 -18.76
N SER A 73 -22.17 -3.21 -19.65
CA SER A 73 -23.52 -3.77 -19.49
C SER A 73 -23.52 -4.84 -18.41
N GLU A 74 -22.51 -5.71 -18.39
CA GLU A 74 -22.37 -6.75 -17.37
C GLU A 74 -22.06 -6.14 -15.99
N LEU A 75 -21.18 -5.12 -15.94
CA LEU A 75 -20.91 -4.36 -14.72
C LEU A 75 -22.21 -3.73 -14.17
N CYS A 76 -22.98 -3.08 -15.04
CA CYS A 76 -24.26 -2.48 -14.65
C CYS A 76 -25.29 -3.52 -14.23
N ALA A 77 -25.34 -4.68 -14.88
CA ALA A 77 -26.23 -5.79 -14.51
C ALA A 77 -25.89 -6.34 -13.12
N ARG A 78 -24.59 -6.57 -12.85
CA ARG A 78 -24.08 -7.02 -11.55
C ARG A 78 -24.40 -6.01 -10.45
N ALA A 79 -24.08 -4.73 -10.67
CA ALA A 79 -24.37 -3.65 -9.74
C ALA A 79 -25.87 -3.49 -9.46
N SER A 80 -26.71 -3.57 -10.51
CA SER A 80 -28.17 -3.50 -10.37
C SER A 80 -28.70 -4.66 -9.53
N MET A 81 -28.22 -5.89 -9.78
CA MET A 81 -28.62 -7.07 -9.01
C MET A 81 -28.31 -6.92 -7.52
N LEU A 82 -27.12 -6.41 -7.19
CA LEU A 82 -26.69 -6.17 -5.81
C LEU A 82 -27.50 -5.06 -5.12
N ARG A 83 -28.12 -4.16 -5.90
CA ARG A 83 -29.02 -3.09 -5.42
C ARG A 83 -30.49 -3.43 -5.64
N ASN A 84 -30.89 -4.70 -5.54
CA ASN A 84 -32.29 -5.15 -5.66
C ASN A 84 -32.97 -4.73 -6.98
N GLY A 85 -32.22 -4.70 -8.09
CA GLY A 85 -32.71 -4.40 -9.43
C GLY A 85 -32.75 -2.91 -9.79
N ILE A 86 -32.15 -2.01 -9.01
CA ILE A 86 -32.08 -0.58 -9.35
C ILE A 86 -31.17 -0.39 -10.58
N PRO A 87 -31.65 0.22 -11.69
CA PRO A 87 -31.06 0.07 -13.02
C PRO A 87 -29.86 0.97 -13.32
N CYS A 88 -28.72 0.34 -13.57
CA CYS A 88 -27.32 0.72 -13.79
C CYS A 88 -26.87 1.75 -14.89
N THR A 89 -25.92 2.67 -14.68
CA THR A 89 -25.08 3.33 -15.71
C THR A 89 -23.69 3.64 -15.14
N VAL A 90 -22.68 3.64 -16.02
CA VAL A 90 -21.26 3.89 -15.71
C VAL A 90 -20.64 4.74 -16.81
N ASP A 91 -19.83 5.73 -16.45
CA ASP A 91 -18.98 6.44 -17.41
C ASP A 91 -17.58 5.82 -17.44
N LEU A 92 -17.36 4.93 -18.40
CA LEU A 92 -16.03 4.38 -18.71
C LEU A 92 -15.34 5.19 -19.82
N SER A 93 -15.67 6.47 -20.02
CA SER A 93 -14.93 7.33 -20.95
C SER A 93 -13.49 7.50 -20.48
N GLN A 94 -12.57 7.73 -21.43
CA GLN A 94 -11.17 7.98 -21.10
C GLN A 94 -11.01 9.14 -20.11
N LYS A 95 -11.79 10.21 -20.32
CA LYS A 95 -11.83 11.36 -19.43
C LYS A 95 -12.31 10.97 -18.03
N GLY A 96 -13.43 10.25 -17.92
CA GLY A 96 -14.00 9.81 -16.65
C GLY A 96 -13.05 8.93 -15.84
N LEU A 97 -12.44 7.93 -16.49
CA LEU A 97 -11.44 7.06 -15.86
C LEU A 97 -10.18 7.84 -15.47
N SER A 98 -9.66 8.69 -16.34
CA SER A 98 -8.43 9.47 -16.05
C SER A 98 -8.58 10.43 -14.87
N THR A 99 -9.77 10.99 -14.66
CA THR A 99 -10.02 11.92 -13.55
C THR A 99 -10.08 11.23 -12.19
N MET A 100 -10.13 9.90 -12.20
CA MET A 100 -10.47 9.05 -11.06
C MET A 100 -9.42 7.95 -10.88
N MET A 101 -8.16 8.17 -11.29
CA MET A 101 -7.06 7.24 -11.04
C MET A 101 -6.28 7.60 -9.78
N GLY A 102 -5.94 6.60 -8.98
CA GLY A 102 -5.06 6.70 -7.81
C GLY A 102 -4.06 5.55 -7.79
N ASN A 103 -2.77 5.85 -7.89
CA ASN A 103 -1.69 4.85 -7.99
C ASN A 103 -1.95 3.78 -9.08
N GLN A 104 -2.28 2.53 -8.70
CA GLN A 104 -2.57 1.43 -9.63
C GLN A 104 -4.08 1.20 -9.86
N ASN A 105 -4.94 1.99 -9.22
CA ASN A 105 -6.38 1.80 -9.21
C ASN A 105 -7.06 2.79 -10.16
N CYS A 106 -8.02 2.29 -10.94
CA CYS A 106 -8.94 3.10 -11.74
C CYS A 106 -10.32 3.07 -11.09
N HIS A 107 -10.83 4.23 -10.69
CA HIS A 107 -12.17 4.35 -10.14
C HIS A 107 -13.15 4.78 -11.24
N ALA A 108 -14.30 4.14 -11.32
CA ALA A 108 -15.42 4.57 -12.14
C ALA A 108 -16.67 4.68 -11.28
N GLU A 109 -17.35 5.81 -11.36
CA GLU A 109 -18.60 6.00 -10.64
C GLU A 109 -19.75 5.32 -11.39
N LEU A 110 -20.46 4.46 -10.67
CA LEU A 110 -21.76 3.96 -11.09
C LEU A 110 -22.80 4.96 -10.57
N VAL A 111 -23.68 5.49 -11.44
CA VAL A 111 -24.70 6.50 -11.07
C VAL A 111 -25.86 5.88 -10.26
N PHE A 112 -25.52 5.26 -9.13
CA PHE A 112 -26.36 4.45 -8.22
C PHE A 112 -26.02 4.70 -6.74
N GLU A 113 -25.15 5.68 -6.48
CA GLU A 113 -24.39 5.90 -5.23
C GLU A 113 -23.36 4.78 -4.94
N MET A 114 -22.60 4.31 -5.94
CA MET A 114 -21.54 3.31 -5.75
C MET A 114 -20.30 3.62 -6.58
N ASP A 115 -19.14 3.22 -6.07
CA ASP A 115 -17.87 3.28 -6.78
C ASP A 115 -17.40 1.87 -7.18
N PHE A 116 -16.93 1.77 -8.42
CA PHE A 116 -16.28 0.59 -8.97
C PHE A 116 -14.78 0.86 -9.08
N ILE A 117 -13.97 0.00 -8.45
CA ILE A 117 -12.52 0.03 -8.60
C ILE A 117 -12.12 -1.11 -9.51
N ALA A 118 -11.60 -0.77 -10.69
CA ALA A 118 -10.87 -1.70 -11.53
C ALA A 118 -9.40 -1.68 -11.13
N ALA A 119 -8.84 -2.86 -10.87
CA ALA A 119 -7.46 -3.04 -10.45
C ALA A 119 -6.68 -3.87 -11.51
N PRO A 120 -6.53 -3.37 -12.75
CA PRO A 120 -5.87 -4.12 -13.82
C PRO A 120 -4.41 -4.37 -13.50
N GLY A 121 -3.98 -5.63 -13.53
CA GLY A 121 -2.60 -6.00 -13.24
C GLY A 121 -2.21 -5.96 -11.76
N VAL A 122 -3.14 -5.59 -10.87
CA VAL A 122 -2.94 -5.79 -9.42
C VAL A 122 -3.01 -7.28 -9.13
N ARG A 123 -2.05 -7.76 -8.34
CA ARG A 123 -1.93 -9.17 -8.00
C ARG A 123 -3.13 -9.59 -7.14
N ASP A 124 -3.83 -10.67 -7.51
CA ASP A 124 -5.06 -11.15 -6.86
C ASP A 124 -5.01 -11.18 -5.32
N TRP A 125 -3.85 -11.47 -4.74
CA TRP A 125 -3.68 -11.51 -3.29
C TRP A 125 -3.73 -10.13 -2.61
N ILE A 126 -3.36 -9.06 -3.32
CA ILE A 126 -3.50 -7.68 -2.83
C ILE A 126 -4.98 -7.32 -2.78
N LEU A 127 -5.71 -7.55 -3.89
CA LEU A 127 -7.15 -7.30 -3.99
C LEU A 127 -7.92 -8.09 -2.92
N ARG A 128 -7.63 -9.39 -2.75
CA ARG A 128 -8.24 -10.22 -1.69
C ARG A 128 -7.97 -9.66 -0.29
N SER A 129 -6.75 -9.16 -0.06
CA SER A 129 -6.34 -8.63 1.23
C SER A 129 -7.02 -7.30 1.55
N GLU A 130 -7.17 -6.43 0.55
CA GLU A 130 -7.89 -5.17 0.66
C GLU A 130 -9.37 -5.40 0.92
N ALA A 131 -10.00 -6.29 0.13
CA ALA A 131 -11.40 -6.65 0.32
C ALA A 131 -11.64 -7.27 1.71
N ALA A 132 -10.72 -8.10 2.21
CA ALA A 132 -10.79 -8.67 3.55
C ALA A 132 -10.62 -7.59 4.64
N ALA A 133 -9.69 -6.65 4.48
CA ALA A 133 -9.49 -5.55 5.41
C ALA A 133 -10.73 -4.67 5.54
N MET A 134 -11.31 -4.25 4.42
CA MET A 134 -12.53 -3.45 4.41
C MET A 134 -13.73 -4.21 4.98
N THR A 135 -13.86 -5.50 4.65
CA THR A 135 -14.87 -6.38 5.26
C THR A 135 -14.70 -6.47 6.78
N TYR A 136 -13.44 -6.55 7.25
CA TYR A 136 -13.13 -6.54 8.68
C TYR A 136 -13.56 -5.24 9.35
N LEU A 137 -13.22 -4.09 8.76
CA LEU A 137 -13.58 -2.77 9.29
C LEU A 137 -15.08 -2.62 9.44
N GLN A 138 -15.84 -3.03 8.41
CA GLN A 138 -17.30 -2.97 8.41
C GLN A 138 -17.96 -3.90 9.43
N ARG A 139 -17.44 -5.13 9.59
CA ARG A 139 -18.08 -6.16 10.42
C ARG A 139 -17.72 -6.04 11.90
N TYR A 140 -16.49 -5.63 12.21
CA TYR A 140 -15.94 -5.74 13.55
C TYR A 140 -15.62 -4.40 14.19
N THR A 141 -15.52 -3.31 13.44
CA THR A 141 -15.10 -2.01 13.98
C THR A 141 -16.16 -0.94 13.77
N ARG A 142 -15.93 0.25 14.36
CA ARG A 142 -16.70 1.47 14.10
C ARG A 142 -15.97 2.46 13.20
N ILE A 143 -14.88 2.03 12.57
CA ILE A 143 -14.06 2.89 11.74
C ILE A 143 -14.85 3.20 10.46
N PRO A 144 -15.07 4.48 10.13
CA PRO A 144 -15.79 4.84 8.92
C PRO A 144 -14.98 4.37 7.71
N SER A 145 -15.55 3.46 6.93
CA SER A 145 -14.94 2.89 5.73
C SER A 145 -16.04 2.54 4.73
N PRO A 146 -15.77 2.57 3.42
CA PRO A 146 -16.77 2.23 2.41
C PRO A 146 -17.31 0.82 2.62
N LYS A 147 -18.64 0.64 2.54
CA LYS A 147 -19.25 -0.69 2.53
C LYS A 147 -18.90 -1.45 1.25
N ILE A 148 -18.48 -2.71 1.35
CA ILE A 148 -18.25 -3.58 0.20
C ILE A 148 -19.56 -4.26 -0.18
N TYR A 149 -19.89 -4.20 -1.47
CA TYR A 149 -21.02 -4.91 -2.05
C TYR A 149 -20.60 -6.22 -2.70
N ASP A 150 -19.46 -6.21 -3.41
CA ASP A 150 -18.95 -7.37 -4.14
C ASP A 150 -17.48 -7.15 -4.51
N TRP A 151 -16.76 -8.24 -4.79
CA TRP A 151 -15.41 -8.19 -5.33
C TRP A 151 -15.08 -9.51 -5.99
N ALA A 152 -14.18 -9.50 -6.98
CA ALA A 152 -13.66 -10.72 -7.58
C ALA A 152 -12.23 -10.49 -8.10
N CYS A 153 -11.44 -11.55 -8.08
CA CYS A 153 -10.12 -11.56 -8.69
C CYS A 153 -10.22 -11.80 -10.20
N GLU A 154 -9.23 -11.33 -10.95
CA GLU A 154 -9.15 -11.60 -12.39
C GLU A 154 -9.03 -13.10 -12.67
N SER A 155 -8.31 -13.82 -11.79
CA SER A 155 -8.14 -15.27 -11.89
C SER A 155 -9.39 -16.09 -11.58
N ASP A 156 -10.45 -15.49 -11.01
CA ASP A 156 -11.62 -16.24 -10.55
C ASP A 156 -12.45 -16.71 -11.75
N PRO A 157 -12.69 -18.02 -11.92
CA PRO A 157 -13.44 -18.54 -13.07
C PRO A 157 -14.88 -18.01 -13.15
N GLU A 158 -15.46 -17.67 -12.00
CA GLU A 158 -16.82 -17.14 -11.86
C GLU A 158 -16.89 -15.61 -11.99
N ASN A 159 -15.76 -14.93 -12.20
CA ASN A 159 -15.73 -13.47 -12.38
C ASN A 159 -16.29 -13.12 -13.77
N PRO A 160 -17.48 -12.49 -13.84
CA PRO A 160 -18.12 -12.21 -15.13
C PRO A 160 -17.48 -11.02 -15.86
N LEU A 161 -16.66 -10.21 -15.17
CA LEU A 161 -16.12 -8.94 -15.68
C LEU A 161 -14.74 -9.07 -16.33
N GLY A 162 -14.06 -10.21 -16.18
CA GLY A 162 -12.75 -10.47 -16.82
C GLY A 162 -11.60 -9.58 -16.35
N VAL A 163 -11.81 -8.80 -15.29
CA VAL A 163 -10.83 -7.95 -14.60
C VAL A 163 -11.03 -8.08 -13.09
N GLY A 164 -9.96 -7.91 -12.31
CA GLY A 164 -10.08 -7.79 -10.86
C GLY A 164 -10.85 -6.52 -10.48
N TYR A 165 -11.80 -6.64 -9.55
CA TYR A 165 -12.59 -5.49 -9.08
C TYR A 165 -12.99 -5.56 -7.61
N ILE A 166 -13.25 -4.39 -7.04
CA ILE A 166 -14.02 -4.20 -5.80
C ILE A 166 -15.15 -3.21 -6.10
N LEU A 167 -16.38 -3.62 -5.77
CA LEU A 167 -17.58 -2.79 -5.82
C LEU A 167 -17.95 -2.35 -4.40
N MET A 168 -18.01 -1.05 -4.17
CA MET A 168 -18.19 -0.50 -2.83
C MET A 168 -19.08 0.75 -2.82
N GLU A 169 -19.47 1.19 -1.62
CA GLU A 169 -20.19 2.43 -1.36
C GLU A 169 -19.33 3.64 -1.69
N LYS A 170 -19.94 4.61 -2.37
CA LYS A 170 -19.34 5.93 -2.54
C LYS A 170 -19.60 6.76 -1.29
N LEU A 171 -18.54 7.19 -0.62
CA LEU A 171 -18.67 8.03 0.57
C LEU A 171 -18.85 9.50 0.19
N ASP A 172 -19.77 10.19 0.87
CA ASP A 172 -20.00 11.63 0.71
C ASP A 172 -18.97 12.44 1.53
N GLY A 173 -17.74 12.49 1.03
CA GLY A 173 -16.63 13.19 1.67
C GLY A 173 -15.53 13.57 0.68
N LYS A 174 -14.64 14.46 1.11
CA LYS A 174 -13.46 14.88 0.33
C LYS A 174 -12.21 14.66 1.16
N SER A 175 -11.12 14.32 0.49
CA SER A 175 -9.80 14.26 1.13
C SER A 175 -9.49 15.58 1.82
N ILE A 176 -9.04 15.50 3.07
CA ILE A 176 -8.72 16.71 3.84
C ILE A 176 -7.52 17.46 3.23
N ASP A 177 -7.72 18.73 2.92
CA ASP A 177 -6.61 19.64 2.63
C ASP A 177 -6.00 20.14 3.95
N TRP A 178 -4.96 19.44 4.41
CA TRP A 178 -4.23 19.81 5.61
C TRP A 178 -3.55 21.18 5.53
N GLN A 179 -3.25 21.71 4.35
CA GLN A 179 -2.61 23.03 4.23
C GLN A 179 -3.65 24.13 4.37
N ALA A 180 -4.82 23.96 3.74
CA ALA A 180 -5.92 24.92 3.81
C ALA A 180 -6.70 24.87 5.14
N ALA A 181 -6.71 23.74 5.85
CA ALA A 181 -7.44 23.60 7.11
C ALA A 181 -6.92 24.52 8.23
N THR A 182 -7.83 25.13 8.97
CA THR A 182 -7.56 25.90 10.19
C THR A 182 -7.07 24.99 11.34
N LEU A 183 -6.46 25.58 12.38
CA LEU A 183 -6.03 24.81 13.56
C LEU A 183 -7.20 24.06 14.23
N GLN A 184 -8.36 24.71 14.38
CA GLN A 184 -9.55 24.08 14.99
C GLN A 184 -10.06 22.88 14.18
N GLN A 185 -10.03 22.97 12.85
CA GLN A 185 -10.41 21.87 11.96
C GLN A 185 -9.43 20.70 12.05
N LYS A 186 -8.12 20.99 12.09
CA LYS A 186 -7.07 19.98 12.29
C LYS A 186 -7.23 19.28 13.63
N ASP A 187 -7.43 20.03 14.71
CA ASP A 187 -7.64 19.48 16.05
C ASP A 187 -8.87 18.56 16.09
N LYS A 188 -9.97 18.98 15.45
CA LYS A 188 -11.19 18.15 15.34
C LYS A 188 -10.94 16.83 14.61
N VAL A 189 -10.21 16.85 13.49
CA VAL A 189 -9.90 15.64 12.72
C VAL A 189 -8.92 14.74 13.50
N MET A 190 -7.90 15.33 14.13
CA MET A 190 -6.96 14.58 14.97
C MET A 190 -7.66 13.88 16.14
N GLN A 191 -8.65 14.50 16.77
CA GLN A 191 -9.43 13.87 17.84
C GLN A 191 -10.21 12.64 17.34
N GLN A 192 -10.79 12.70 16.14
CA GLN A 192 -11.48 11.56 15.53
C GLN A 192 -10.51 10.45 15.12
N LEU A 193 -9.29 10.79 14.66
CA LEU A 193 -8.25 9.80 14.39
C LEU A 193 -7.80 9.09 15.67
N VAL A 194 -7.74 9.79 16.81
CA VAL A 194 -7.50 9.15 18.12
C VAL A 194 -8.60 8.13 18.42
N ASP A 195 -9.87 8.48 18.21
CA ASP A 195 -10.98 7.53 18.41
C ASP A 195 -10.88 6.31 17.48
N ILE A 196 -10.43 6.51 16.24
CA ILE A 196 -10.15 5.43 15.28
C ILE A 196 -9.02 4.52 15.77
N PHE A 197 -7.90 5.07 16.26
CA PHE A 197 -6.80 4.27 16.79
C PHE A 197 -7.20 3.48 18.05
N LEU A 198 -8.01 4.09 18.92
CA LEU A 198 -8.57 3.41 20.09
C LEU A 198 -9.53 2.29 19.68
N GLU A 199 -10.28 2.46 18.59
CA GLU A 199 -11.13 1.41 18.05
C GLU A 199 -10.29 0.26 17.48
N ILE A 200 -9.23 0.53 16.72
CA ILE A 200 -8.28 -0.50 16.25
C ILE A 200 -7.74 -1.32 17.43
N GLU A 201 -7.35 -0.65 18.52
CA GLU A 201 -6.79 -1.31 19.71
C GLU A 201 -7.76 -2.29 20.39
N ARG A 202 -9.08 -2.14 20.20
CA ARG A 202 -10.07 -3.06 20.78
C ARG A 202 -10.11 -4.42 20.10
N HIS A 203 -9.49 -4.55 18.93
CA HIS A 203 -9.62 -5.71 18.06
C HIS A 203 -8.24 -6.31 17.72
N PRO A 204 -7.60 -7.00 18.69
CA PRO A 204 -6.30 -7.60 18.48
C PRO A 204 -6.36 -8.87 17.62
N PHE A 205 -5.32 -9.05 16.82
CA PHE A 205 -5.00 -10.25 16.06
C PHE A 205 -3.89 -11.06 16.74
N LYS A 206 -3.79 -12.34 16.38
CA LYS A 206 -2.80 -13.29 16.92
C LYS A 206 -1.52 -13.41 16.08
N ALA A 207 -1.48 -12.77 14.92
CA ALA A 207 -0.33 -12.83 14.03
C ALA A 207 -0.10 -11.50 13.30
N ILE A 208 1.14 -11.28 12.89
CA ILE A 208 1.60 -10.28 11.92
C ILE A 208 1.41 -10.86 10.53
N GLY A 209 0.74 -10.10 9.68
CA GLY A 209 0.47 -10.51 8.31
C GLY A 209 -0.60 -9.63 7.68
N SER A 210 -1.15 -10.10 6.57
CA SER A 210 -2.18 -9.39 5.83
C SER A 210 -3.54 -10.06 6.03
N PRO A 211 -4.65 -9.30 6.15
CA PRO A 211 -5.98 -9.89 6.28
C PRO A 211 -6.36 -10.78 5.09
N ILE A 212 -7.11 -11.84 5.35
CA ILE A 212 -7.79 -12.65 4.33
C ILE A 212 -9.15 -13.10 4.82
N LEU A 213 -10.11 -13.19 3.89
CA LEU A 213 -11.43 -13.75 4.17
C LEU A 213 -11.39 -15.28 4.00
N VAL A 214 -11.68 -16.02 5.06
CA VAL A 214 -11.80 -17.48 5.07
C VAL A 214 -13.24 -17.83 5.45
N GLY A 215 -14.04 -18.21 4.46
CA GLY A 215 -15.49 -18.30 4.62
C GLY A 215 -16.07 -16.94 5.00
N ASP A 216 -16.72 -16.85 6.16
CA ASP A 216 -17.27 -15.60 6.69
C ASP A 216 -16.39 -14.93 7.76
N THR A 217 -15.20 -15.47 8.02
CA THR A 217 -14.30 -15.00 9.08
C THR A 217 -13.04 -14.37 8.52
N ILE A 218 -12.46 -13.46 9.29
CA ILE A 218 -11.19 -12.80 8.96
C ILE A 218 -10.05 -13.58 9.62
N ASP A 219 -9.09 -13.99 8.81
CA ASP A 219 -7.83 -14.61 9.25
C ASP A 219 -6.63 -13.79 8.75
N ILE A 220 -5.43 -14.15 9.18
CA ILE A 220 -4.18 -13.49 8.82
C ILE A 220 -3.31 -14.43 7.98
N GLN A 221 -3.01 -14.03 6.75
CA GLN A 221 -2.08 -14.71 5.86
C GLN A 221 -0.71 -14.03 5.86
N GLY A 222 0.26 -14.62 5.16
CA GLY A 222 1.55 -13.99 4.90
C GLY A 222 1.41 -12.64 4.19
N LEU A 223 2.39 -11.78 4.41
CA LEU A 223 2.42 -10.38 3.96
C LEU A 223 2.19 -10.28 2.45
N THR A 224 1.27 -9.40 2.04
CA THR A 224 0.88 -9.20 0.63
C THR A 224 1.65 -8.10 -0.09
N TYR A 225 2.61 -7.48 0.60
CA TYR A 225 3.43 -6.39 0.08
C TYR A 225 4.47 -6.86 -0.95
N GLN A 226 4.71 -6.10 -2.02
CA GLN A 226 5.55 -6.59 -3.14
C GLN A 226 6.97 -7.00 -2.71
N SER A 227 7.60 -6.21 -1.83
CA SER A 227 8.95 -6.47 -1.31
C SER A 227 9.01 -7.50 -0.18
N THR A 228 7.90 -8.11 0.20
CA THR A 228 7.88 -9.28 1.10
C THR A 228 7.64 -10.59 0.33
N PHE A 229 7.61 -10.53 -1.00
CA PHE A 229 7.67 -11.70 -1.86
C PHE A 229 9.08 -11.91 -2.39
N ARG A 230 9.56 -13.14 -2.26
CA ARG A 230 10.83 -13.56 -2.87
C ARG A 230 10.57 -14.56 -3.99
N ALA A 231 11.23 -14.34 -5.13
CA ALA A 231 11.20 -15.27 -6.25
C ALA A 231 11.56 -16.70 -5.77
N GLY A 232 10.67 -17.67 -6.04
CA GLY A 232 10.85 -19.08 -5.67
C GLY A 232 10.56 -19.46 -4.21
N LYS A 233 10.41 -18.50 -3.28
CA LYS A 233 10.06 -18.78 -1.86
C LYS A 233 8.64 -18.40 -1.47
N GLY A 234 7.98 -17.49 -2.21
CA GLY A 234 6.59 -17.08 -1.93
C GLY A 234 6.48 -15.96 -0.89
N ARG A 235 5.36 -15.93 -0.17
CA ARG A 235 5.04 -14.91 0.86
C ARG A 235 5.75 -15.19 2.17
N LEU A 236 6.17 -14.13 2.84
CA LEU A 236 6.66 -14.18 4.22
C LEU A 236 5.50 -14.20 5.21
N GLY A 237 5.59 -15.07 6.22
CA GLY A 237 4.59 -15.18 7.29
C GLY A 237 3.37 -16.04 6.94
N PRO A 238 2.29 -15.98 7.74
CA PRO A 238 2.09 -15.06 8.88
C PRO A 238 3.03 -15.36 10.06
N PHE A 239 3.25 -14.40 10.94
CA PHE A 239 4.18 -14.54 12.07
C PHE A 239 3.48 -14.39 13.41
N SER A 240 3.80 -15.25 14.36
CA SER A 240 3.32 -15.14 15.75
C SER A 240 4.17 -14.23 16.63
N SER A 241 5.34 -13.80 16.14
CA SER A 241 6.32 -13.05 16.91
C SER A 241 6.94 -11.92 16.09
N VAL A 242 7.18 -10.79 16.75
CA VAL A 242 7.92 -9.64 16.19
C VAL A 242 9.34 -10.03 15.81
N LEU A 243 9.98 -10.88 16.63
CA LEU A 243 11.35 -11.32 16.38
C LEU A 243 11.42 -12.19 15.12
N GLU A 244 10.53 -13.16 14.98
CA GLU A 244 10.45 -14.03 13.79
C GLU A 244 10.19 -13.19 12.53
N TRP A 245 9.19 -12.31 12.59
CA TRP A 245 8.86 -11.41 11.50
C TRP A 245 10.05 -10.57 11.04
N LEU A 246 10.75 -9.92 11.98
CA LEU A 246 11.84 -9.04 11.62
C LEU A 246 13.11 -9.81 11.21
N GLN A 247 13.36 -11.00 11.74
CA GLN A 247 14.45 -11.86 11.28
C GLN A 247 14.23 -12.29 9.83
N ASP A 248 13.04 -12.79 9.52
CA ASP A 248 12.69 -13.27 8.18
C ASP A 248 12.68 -12.14 7.16
N ILE A 249 12.14 -10.97 7.51
CA ILE A 249 12.10 -9.82 6.60
C ILE A 249 13.51 -9.27 6.32
N LEU A 250 14.39 -9.22 7.32
CA LEU A 250 15.77 -8.79 7.14
C LEU A 250 16.57 -9.80 6.30
N GLU A 251 16.39 -11.11 6.52
CA GLU A 251 17.01 -12.13 5.68
C GLU A 251 16.52 -12.02 4.23
N ALA A 252 15.22 -11.82 4.03
CA ALA A 252 14.64 -11.62 2.71
C ALA A 252 15.21 -10.38 2.02
N TYR A 253 15.33 -9.24 2.71
CA TYR A 253 15.94 -8.03 2.15
C TYR A 253 17.39 -8.24 1.77
N LEU A 254 18.21 -8.82 2.64
CA LEU A 254 19.61 -9.11 2.31
C LEU A 254 19.73 -9.98 1.06
N ALA A 255 18.88 -11.00 0.94
CA ALA A 255 18.84 -11.86 -0.24
C ALA A 255 18.40 -11.11 -1.52
N MET A 256 17.36 -10.27 -1.43
CA MET A 256 16.82 -9.52 -2.57
C MET A 256 17.74 -8.36 -3.00
N ILE A 257 18.44 -7.73 -2.07
CA ILE A 257 19.47 -6.73 -2.39
C ILE A 257 20.63 -7.43 -3.11
N ALA A 258 21.06 -8.59 -2.63
CA ALA A 258 22.13 -9.37 -3.23
C ALA A 258 21.77 -9.88 -4.64
N SER A 259 20.50 -10.25 -4.88
CA SER A 259 20.01 -10.66 -6.22
C SER A 259 19.72 -9.47 -7.14
N GLY A 260 19.67 -8.25 -6.62
CA GLY A 260 19.34 -7.03 -7.36
C GLY A 260 17.84 -6.83 -7.60
N GLU A 261 17.00 -7.53 -6.85
CA GLU A 261 15.54 -7.39 -6.86
C GLU A 261 15.08 -6.09 -6.21
N ILE A 262 15.77 -5.60 -5.17
CA ILE A 262 15.45 -4.33 -4.49
C ILE A 262 16.70 -3.44 -4.36
N ASP A 263 16.48 -2.14 -4.17
CA ASP A 263 17.51 -1.10 -3.99
C ASP A 263 18.67 -1.13 -5.01
N PRO A 264 18.39 -1.13 -6.33
CA PRO A 264 19.42 -1.21 -7.35
C PRO A 264 20.35 0.01 -7.38
N CYS A 265 20.01 1.13 -6.72
CA CYS A 265 20.83 2.34 -6.72
C CYS A 265 22.01 2.22 -5.73
N TYR A 266 21.75 1.82 -4.49
CA TYR A 266 22.73 1.79 -3.39
C TYR A 266 22.79 0.43 -2.66
N PRO A 267 23.01 -0.69 -3.37
CA PRO A 267 22.83 -2.01 -2.78
C PRO A 267 23.88 -2.35 -1.71
N VAL A 268 25.09 -1.80 -1.78
CA VAL A 268 26.12 -2.10 -0.76
C VAL A 268 25.75 -1.43 0.56
N GLU A 269 25.41 -0.15 0.50
CA GLU A 269 25.02 0.67 1.65
C GLU A 269 23.76 0.09 2.30
N THR A 270 22.72 -0.17 1.50
CA THR A 270 21.47 -0.73 2.01
C THR A 270 21.67 -2.13 2.59
N TYR A 271 22.48 -2.98 1.95
CA TYR A 271 22.82 -4.30 2.50
C TYR A 271 23.52 -4.18 3.86
N LEU A 272 24.51 -3.30 4.00
CA LEU A 272 25.24 -3.10 5.26
C LEU A 272 24.31 -2.58 6.38
N VAL A 273 23.38 -1.67 6.06
CA VAL A 273 22.37 -1.18 7.01
C VAL A 273 21.46 -2.32 7.49
N HIS A 274 20.93 -3.14 6.59
CA HIS A 274 20.09 -4.27 6.98
C HIS A 274 20.86 -5.37 7.71
N ARG A 275 22.13 -5.57 7.36
CA ARG A 275 23.00 -6.51 8.07
C ARG A 275 23.27 -6.06 9.49
N PHE A 276 23.57 -4.79 9.68
CA PHE A 276 23.70 -4.20 11.02
C PHE A 276 22.40 -4.34 11.82
N ARG A 277 21.23 -4.05 11.21
CA ARG A 277 19.92 -4.26 11.84
C ARG A 277 19.74 -5.72 12.30
N GLN A 278 20.14 -6.68 11.47
CA GLN A 278 20.08 -8.11 11.80
C GLN A 278 20.97 -8.48 12.99
N ASP A 279 22.16 -7.88 13.09
CA ASP A 279 23.10 -8.16 14.18
C ASP A 279 22.60 -7.61 15.53
N ILE A 280 21.84 -6.50 15.54
CA ILE A 280 21.38 -5.84 16.78
C ILE A 280 19.96 -6.22 17.21
N ILE A 281 19.17 -6.86 16.35
CA ILE A 281 17.73 -7.00 16.59
C ILE A 281 17.36 -7.79 17.86
N GLY A 282 18.08 -8.88 18.13
CA GLY A 282 17.84 -9.67 19.34
C GLY A 282 18.08 -8.86 20.62
N SER A 283 19.04 -7.92 20.59
CA SER A 283 19.29 -7.03 21.72
C SER A 283 18.25 -5.92 21.85
N LEU A 284 17.73 -5.39 20.73
CA LEU A 284 16.70 -4.36 20.74
C LEU A 284 15.35 -4.86 21.28
N LEU A 285 15.05 -6.13 21.03
CA LEU A 285 13.80 -6.76 21.45
C LEU A 285 13.89 -7.45 22.82
N ALA A 286 15.06 -7.45 23.47
CA ALA A 286 15.25 -8.10 24.77
C ALA A 286 14.34 -7.52 25.87
N ASP A 287 14.06 -6.22 25.79
CA ASP A 287 13.19 -5.50 26.74
C ASP A 287 11.75 -5.36 26.24
N VAL A 288 11.48 -5.71 24.97
CA VAL A 288 10.14 -5.66 24.41
C VAL A 288 9.40 -6.89 24.91
N SER A 289 8.40 -6.66 25.79
CA SER A 289 7.48 -7.71 26.18
C SER A 289 6.91 -8.37 24.93
N PRO A 290 6.95 -9.71 24.80
CA PRO A 290 6.29 -10.42 23.71
C PRO A 290 4.79 -10.15 23.86
N GLY A 291 4.33 -9.09 23.21
CA GLY A 291 2.91 -8.84 23.07
C GLY A 291 2.40 -9.85 22.06
N ASP A 292 1.60 -10.81 22.50
CA ASP A 292 0.93 -11.80 21.63
C ASP A 292 -0.24 -11.17 20.83
N GLN A 293 -0.29 -9.85 20.78
CA GLN A 293 -1.38 -9.07 20.21
C GLN A 293 -0.86 -8.09 19.16
N PHE A 294 -1.46 -8.18 17.99
CA PHE A 294 -1.16 -7.36 16.82
C PHE A 294 -2.39 -6.58 16.40
N PHE A 295 -2.20 -5.45 15.75
CA PHE A 295 -3.27 -4.50 15.45
C PHE A 295 -3.19 -4.09 14.00
N LEU A 296 -4.35 -3.89 13.37
CA LEU A 296 -4.41 -3.43 11.98
C LEU A 296 -3.72 -2.06 11.84
N LYS A 297 -2.87 -1.90 10.84
CA LYS A 297 -2.18 -0.64 10.55
C LYS A 297 -2.55 -0.15 9.15
N HIS A 298 -2.99 1.11 9.08
CA HIS A 298 -3.16 1.80 7.82
C HIS A 298 -1.80 1.97 7.11
N PRO A 299 -1.69 1.64 5.82
CA PRO A 299 -0.42 1.68 5.09
C PRO A 299 -0.04 3.10 4.64
N ASP A 300 -1.01 3.95 4.34
CA ASP A 300 -0.79 5.33 3.89
C ASP A 300 -0.61 6.31 5.07
N ASP A 301 0.36 7.23 4.96
CA ASP A 301 0.68 8.28 5.94
C ASP A 301 0.60 9.71 5.38
N LYS A 302 0.24 9.88 4.10
CA LYS A 302 0.12 11.17 3.41
C LYS A 302 -1.10 11.95 3.88
N GLY A 303 -2.16 11.22 4.25
CA GLY A 303 -3.38 11.76 4.85
C GLY A 303 -4.45 12.20 3.85
N ASP A 304 -4.26 11.94 2.55
CA ASP A 304 -5.26 12.05 1.48
C ASP A 304 -6.32 10.94 1.53
N HIS A 305 -5.98 9.80 2.14
CA HIS A 305 -6.88 8.70 2.47
C HIS A 305 -7.95 9.03 3.55
N ILE A 306 -7.95 10.23 4.12
CA ILE A 306 -8.89 10.67 5.16
C ILE A 306 -9.95 11.57 4.52
N LEU A 307 -11.17 11.06 4.41
CA LEU A 307 -12.31 11.78 3.88
C LEU A 307 -13.06 12.51 4.99
N VAL A 308 -13.35 13.79 4.76
CA VAL A 308 -14.12 14.63 5.67
C VAL A 308 -15.33 15.27 4.97
N ASP A 309 -16.39 15.51 5.73
CA ASP A 309 -17.52 16.35 5.30
C ASP A 309 -17.20 17.85 5.42
N ASP A 310 -18.13 18.71 5.00
CA ASP A 310 -18.01 20.17 5.09
C ASP A 310 -17.83 20.68 6.54
N SER A 311 -18.17 19.86 7.54
CA SER A 311 -18.01 20.14 8.96
C SER A 311 -16.72 19.54 9.55
N PHE A 312 -15.84 18.94 8.74
CA PHE A 312 -14.62 18.25 9.18
C PHE A 312 -14.89 17.05 10.11
N ASN A 313 -16.05 16.39 9.97
CA ASN A 313 -16.24 15.05 10.52
C ASN A 313 -15.58 14.04 9.57
N VAL A 314 -14.85 13.07 10.12
CA VAL A 314 -14.26 11.97 9.35
C VAL A 314 -15.39 11.04 8.92
N VAL A 315 -15.65 10.98 7.63
CA VAL A 315 -16.70 10.17 7.02
C VAL A 315 -16.16 8.91 6.34
N GLY A 316 -14.84 8.83 6.15
CA GLY A 316 -14.19 7.67 5.55
C GLY A 316 -12.70 7.64 5.76
N ILE A 317 -12.18 6.45 6.03
CA ILE A 317 -10.78 6.08 5.83
C ILE A 317 -10.76 5.11 4.65
N ILE A 318 -10.10 5.48 3.56
CA ILE A 318 -9.99 4.72 2.31
C ILE A 318 -8.55 4.26 2.08
N ASP A 319 -8.26 3.59 0.96
CA ASP A 319 -6.91 3.15 0.57
C ASP A 319 -6.26 2.18 1.57
N TRP A 320 -7.02 1.13 1.93
CA TRP A 320 -6.55 0.03 2.77
C TRP A 320 -5.69 -0.99 2.03
N GLU A 321 -5.36 -0.74 0.76
CA GLU A 321 -4.44 -1.52 -0.04
C GLU A 321 -3.11 -1.67 0.71
N TRP A 322 -2.61 -2.90 0.87
CA TRP A 322 -1.38 -3.23 1.60
C TRP A 322 -1.44 -3.15 3.14
N THR A 323 -2.62 -3.04 3.73
CA THR A 323 -2.73 -3.09 5.20
C THR A 323 -2.18 -4.41 5.77
N GLN A 324 -1.64 -4.31 6.98
CA GLN A 324 -1.10 -5.44 7.72
C GLN A 324 -1.34 -5.27 9.21
N THR A 325 -1.25 -6.37 9.95
CA THR A 325 -1.25 -6.36 11.41
C THR A 325 0.18 -6.18 11.93
N VAL A 326 0.35 -5.34 12.96
CA VAL A 326 1.66 -5.02 13.54
C VAL A 326 1.61 -5.00 15.07
N SER A 327 2.78 -5.06 15.72
CA SER A 327 2.83 -5.08 17.19
C SER A 327 2.60 -3.69 17.80
N LYS A 328 2.07 -3.66 19.02
CA LYS A 328 1.95 -2.41 19.80
C LYS A 328 3.31 -1.83 20.19
N ALA A 329 4.34 -2.66 20.27
CA ALA A 329 5.69 -2.25 20.63
C ALA A 329 6.29 -1.27 19.61
N GLU A 330 5.94 -1.41 18.32
CA GLU A 330 6.27 -0.39 17.32
C GLU A 330 5.66 0.97 17.68
N ALA A 331 4.53 1.04 18.38
CA ALA A 331 3.98 2.30 18.90
C ALA A 331 4.54 2.72 20.27
N ALA A 332 5.04 1.79 21.11
CA ALA A 332 5.31 2.01 22.54
C ALA A 332 6.79 2.33 22.92
N ILE A 333 7.76 2.09 22.03
CA ILE A 333 9.22 2.23 22.28
C ILE A 333 9.67 3.63 22.77
N PHE A 334 8.84 4.66 22.62
CA PHE A 334 9.21 6.05 22.94
C PHE A 334 9.11 6.42 24.44
N ARG A 335 8.40 5.64 25.27
CA ARG A 335 8.28 5.94 26.72
C ARG A 335 9.46 5.45 27.56
N GLU A 336 10.10 4.35 27.19
CA GLU A 336 10.99 3.62 28.12
C GLU A 336 12.40 4.21 28.25
N ARG A 337 12.75 5.27 27.51
CA ARG A 337 14.11 5.86 27.52
C ARG A 337 14.25 7.18 28.31
N GLY A 338 13.32 7.49 29.22
CA GLY A 338 13.47 8.58 30.20
C GLY A 338 13.48 9.98 29.59
N ARG A 339 12.70 10.20 28.53
CA ARG A 339 12.63 11.44 27.75
C ARG A 339 11.19 11.88 27.52
N ASP A 340 10.55 12.32 28.61
CA ASP A 340 9.14 12.75 28.62
C ASP A 340 8.86 13.93 27.67
N ASP A 341 9.88 14.76 27.39
CA ASP A 341 9.84 15.83 26.40
C ASP A 341 9.59 15.30 24.98
N LEU A 342 10.22 14.18 24.62
CA LEU A 342 10.05 13.52 23.33
C LEU A 342 8.70 12.79 23.25
N ALA A 343 8.21 12.21 24.34
CA ALA A 343 6.87 11.60 24.43
C ALA A 343 5.76 12.65 24.19
N ASP A 344 5.89 13.86 24.72
CA ASP A 344 4.94 14.96 24.47
C ASP A 344 4.98 15.45 23.02
N TYR A 345 6.14 15.37 22.34
CA TYR A 345 6.23 15.59 20.89
C TYR A 345 5.50 14.50 20.10
N VAL A 346 5.50 13.24 20.55
CA VAL A 346 4.71 12.15 19.94
C VAL A 346 3.21 12.41 20.09
N VAL A 347 2.80 12.89 21.26
CA VAL A 347 1.41 13.19 21.59
C VAL A 347 0.89 14.44 20.84
N LYS A 348 1.77 15.37 20.44
CA LYS A 348 1.35 16.69 19.91
C LYS A 348 1.94 17.12 18.56
N GLY A 349 2.86 16.41 17.91
CA GLY A 349 3.49 16.90 16.67
C GLY A 349 4.30 15.89 15.87
N ARG A 350 3.83 15.62 14.64
CA ARG A 350 4.40 14.67 13.65
C ARG A 350 5.93 14.77 13.46
N LYS A 351 6.65 13.80 14.05
CA LYS A 351 8.01 13.35 13.62
C LYS A 351 8.22 11.83 13.75
N ILE A 352 7.31 11.10 14.40
CA ILE A 352 7.39 9.63 14.53
C ILE A 352 7.01 8.89 13.26
N GLN A 353 6.16 9.51 12.45
CA GLN A 353 5.94 9.10 11.06
C GLN A 353 7.27 9.07 10.31
N ARG A 354 8.21 10.01 10.55
CA ARG A 354 9.52 10.05 9.88
C ARG A 354 10.48 8.93 10.33
N PHE A 355 10.30 8.39 11.54
CA PHE A 355 11.10 7.28 12.04
C PHE A 355 10.59 5.93 11.49
N PHE A 356 9.26 5.75 11.41
CA PHE A 356 8.67 4.57 10.74
C PHE A 356 8.69 4.66 9.21
N PHE A 357 8.75 5.86 8.63
CA PHE A 357 9.08 6.13 7.22
C PHE A 357 10.47 5.59 6.85
N ALA A 358 11.42 5.58 7.80
CA ALA A 358 12.77 5.02 7.61
C ALA A 358 12.85 3.48 7.83
N LEU A 359 11.77 2.85 8.29
CA LEU A 359 11.66 1.41 8.53
C LEU A 359 10.64 0.74 7.60
N GLY A 360 9.75 1.51 6.98
CA GLY A 360 8.90 1.07 5.88
C GLY A 360 9.75 0.71 4.67
N VAL A 361 9.28 -0.26 3.91
CA VAL A 361 10.01 -0.89 2.79
C VAL A 361 10.11 0.00 1.54
N GLU A 362 10.11 1.32 1.75
CA GLU A 362 10.09 2.39 0.75
C GLU A 362 10.89 3.61 1.19
N SER A 363 11.94 3.46 2.00
CA SER A 363 12.84 4.59 2.27
C SER A 363 13.79 4.85 1.08
N SER A 364 13.25 5.04 -0.12
CA SER A 364 13.95 5.64 -1.26
C SER A 364 14.04 7.17 -1.17
N PHE A 365 13.59 7.77 -0.06
CA PHE A 365 13.55 9.22 0.14
C PHE A 365 14.40 9.73 1.31
N LEU A 366 15.35 8.93 1.80
CA LEU A 366 16.40 9.45 2.68
C LEU A 366 17.56 9.91 1.81
N ASP A 367 17.65 11.23 1.62
CA ASP A 367 18.86 11.89 1.20
C ASP A 367 20.07 11.38 2.02
N MET A 368 21.08 10.87 1.31
CA MET A 368 22.29 10.28 1.89
C MET A 368 23.11 11.27 2.71
N GLU A 369 22.97 12.59 2.51
CA GLU A 369 23.60 13.60 3.37
C GLU A 369 23.09 13.52 4.82
N THR A 370 21.86 13.06 5.01
CA THR A 370 21.26 12.94 6.35
C THR A 370 21.57 11.59 7.02
N LEU A 371 21.83 10.54 6.24
CA LEU A 371 22.01 9.16 6.75
C LEU A 371 23.43 8.89 7.27
N LEU A 372 24.45 9.38 6.58
CA LEU A 372 25.87 9.20 6.96
C LEU A 372 26.23 9.80 8.35
N PRO A 373 25.76 11.00 8.73
CA PRO A 373 26.06 11.59 10.04
C PRO A 373 25.43 10.85 11.23
N LEU A 374 24.34 10.11 11.00
CA LEU A 374 23.62 9.36 12.04
C LEU A 374 24.38 8.12 12.53
N PHE A 375 25.27 7.55 11.69
CA PHE A 375 26.03 6.33 12.02
C PHE A 375 27.54 6.57 12.22
N ALA A 376 28.06 7.73 11.81
CA ALA A 376 29.49 8.05 11.87
C ALA A 376 29.96 8.70 13.19
N ARG A 377 29.10 8.83 14.20
CA ARG A 377 29.50 9.23 15.56
C ARG A 377 29.46 8.03 16.50
N LEU A 378 30.54 7.23 16.46
CA LEU A 378 30.99 6.43 17.59
C LEU A 378 31.67 7.32 18.63
#